data_AF-A0A9W8HNR8-F1
#
_entry.id   AF-A0A9W8HNR8-F1
#
_cell.length_a   1.000
_cell.length_b   1.000
_cell.length_c   1.000
_cell.angle_alpha   90.00
_cell.angle_beta   90.00
_cell.angle_gamma   90.00
#
_symmetry.space_group_name_H-M   'P 1'
#
loop_
_entity.id
_entity.type
_entity.pdbx_description
1 polymer ?
#
loop_
_entity_poly.entity_id
_entity_poly.type
_entity_poly.pdbx_seq_one_letter_code
_entity_poly.pdbx_strand_id
1 'polypeptide(L)'
;MVGGFTKTISSFAYRTFFKKESTYFTTVVASGVAFSIAFNTMFDKSGGLIYHKNYSSKISQLSSNEALTLAGTFHGIHVLASRISPATGGADAVKDTGIQTIDTKNFRIHCYQTPTGIKFIAATDLLETKLTDILAKVYVLYSDYALKNPFYNLEMPIRSEMFDTRLQQLVQAV
;
A
#
# COMPACT_ATOMS: atom_id res chain seq x y z
N MET A 1 3.08 36.86 20.41
CA MET A 1 4.24 35.99 20.17
C MET A 1 3.84 34.53 20.37
N VAL A 2 3.32 33.84 19.34
CA VAL A 2 3.24 32.36 19.34
C VAL A 2 3.38 31.93 17.88
N GLY A 3 4.62 31.78 17.41
CA GLY A 3 4.93 31.51 16.00
C GLY A 3 6.23 30.73 15.82
N GLY A 4 6.50 29.75 16.71
CA GLY A 4 7.83 29.17 16.83
C GLY A 4 7.98 27.65 16.73
N PHE A 5 6.91 26.85 16.68
CA PHE A 5 7.06 25.39 16.92
C PHE A 5 6.57 24.43 15.83
N THR A 6 6.02 24.90 14.70
CA THR A 6 5.43 24.01 13.67
C THR A 6 6.28 23.83 12.41
N LYS A 7 7.46 24.44 12.27
CA LYS A 7 8.23 24.43 11.00
C LYS A 7 9.45 23.49 10.94
N THR A 8 9.86 22.85 12.03
CA THR A 8 11.16 22.13 12.03
C THR A 8 11.03 20.64 11.72
N ILE A 9 9.90 20.00 12.04
CA ILE A 9 9.70 18.57 11.79
C ILE A 9 9.35 18.29 10.31
N SER A 10 8.75 19.26 9.59
CA SER A 10 8.36 19.06 8.19
C SER A 10 9.54 19.11 7.22
N SER A 11 10.57 19.95 7.46
CA SER A 11 11.67 20.14 6.51
C SER A 11 12.65 18.96 6.45
N PHE A 12 12.95 18.33 7.60
CA PHE A 12 13.95 17.26 7.67
C PHE A 12 13.40 15.92 7.20
N ALA A 13 12.17 15.57 7.62
CA ALA A 13 11.45 14.42 7.08
C ALA A 13 11.19 14.60 5.58
N TYR A 14 10.77 15.79 5.14
CA TYR A 14 10.54 16.04 3.71
C TYR A 14 11.82 15.97 2.87
N ARG A 15 12.92 16.59 3.31
CA ARG A 15 14.18 16.60 2.55
C ARG A 15 14.91 15.26 2.52
N THR A 16 14.67 14.36 3.47
CA THR A 16 15.38 13.08 3.53
C THR A 16 14.51 11.95 2.97
N PHE A 17 13.21 11.95 3.30
CA PHE A 17 12.24 10.97 2.82
C PHE A 17 11.89 11.22 1.35
N PHE A 18 11.37 12.40 1.00
CA PHE A 18 10.94 12.69 -0.38
C PHE A 18 12.09 12.86 -1.36
N LYS A 19 13.32 13.17 -0.93
CA LYS A 19 14.45 13.36 -1.86
C LYS A 19 15.04 12.03 -2.33
N LYS A 20 14.99 10.99 -1.50
CA LYS A 20 15.37 9.63 -1.89
C LYS A 20 14.24 9.00 -2.72
N GLU A 21 13.00 9.16 -2.28
CA GLU A 21 11.78 8.86 -3.06
C GLU A 21 11.75 9.58 -4.42
N SER A 22 12.20 10.83 -4.51
CA SER A 22 12.31 11.61 -5.76
C SER A 22 13.17 10.92 -6.82
N THR A 23 14.20 10.16 -6.44
CA THR A 23 15.00 9.39 -7.40
C THR A 23 14.22 8.19 -7.95
N TYR A 24 13.47 7.47 -7.11
CA TYR A 24 12.52 6.42 -7.55
C TYR A 24 11.45 7.02 -8.48
N PHE A 25 10.93 8.19 -8.12
CA PHE A 25 9.85 8.87 -8.83
C PHE A 25 10.28 9.55 -10.14
N THR A 26 11.53 10.00 -10.24
CA THR A 26 12.09 10.61 -11.47
C THR A 26 12.32 9.55 -12.54
N THR A 27 12.75 8.33 -12.17
CA THR A 27 12.92 7.22 -13.12
C THR A 27 11.59 6.75 -13.71
N VAL A 28 10.51 6.76 -12.91
CA VAL A 28 9.15 6.46 -13.38
C VAL A 28 8.69 7.48 -14.42
N VAL A 29 8.83 8.78 -14.10
CA VAL A 29 8.40 9.91 -14.96
C VAL A 29 9.19 9.99 -16.26
N ALA A 30 10.49 9.68 -16.25
CA ALA A 30 11.34 9.76 -17.44
C ALA A 30 11.04 8.68 -18.51
N SER A 31 10.37 7.58 -18.13
CA SER A 31 10.18 6.45 -19.05
C SER A 31 8.94 6.56 -19.95
N GLY A 32 7.97 7.44 -19.63
CA GLY A 32 6.78 7.65 -20.47
C GLY A 32 5.90 6.41 -20.70
N VAL A 33 6.07 5.36 -19.88
CA VAL A 33 5.35 4.09 -20.04
C VAL A 33 4.33 3.94 -18.92
N ALA A 34 3.07 3.74 -19.26
CA ALA A 34 2.04 3.33 -18.32
C ALA A 34 2.46 2.03 -17.61
N PHE A 35 2.40 2.01 -16.28
CA PHE A 35 2.55 0.80 -15.49
C PHE A 35 1.20 0.43 -14.92
N SER A 36 0.77 -0.81 -15.18
CA SER A 36 -0.47 -1.35 -14.62
C SER A 36 -0.39 -1.45 -13.09
N ILE A 37 0.68 -2.05 -12.54
CA ILE A 37 0.92 -2.15 -11.08
C ILE A 37 2.43 -2.07 -10.79
N ALA A 38 2.83 -1.14 -9.92
CA ALA A 38 4.21 -0.92 -9.52
C ALA A 38 4.68 -1.90 -8.43
N PHE A 39 4.01 -1.93 -7.29
CA PHE A 39 4.34 -2.80 -6.16
C PHE A 39 3.09 -3.26 -5.44
N ASN A 40 3.16 -4.42 -4.77
CA ASN A 40 2.12 -4.94 -3.90
C ASN A 40 2.70 -5.18 -2.50
N THR A 41 2.09 -4.56 -1.51
CA THR A 41 2.49 -4.64 -0.11
C THR A 41 1.28 -5.03 0.73
N MET A 42 1.42 -6.09 1.51
CA MET A 42 0.38 -6.54 2.43
C MET A 42 0.90 -6.46 3.84
N PHE A 43 0.03 -6.01 4.74
CA PHE A 43 0.36 -5.90 6.15
C PHE A 43 -0.84 -6.27 7.01
N ASP A 44 -0.52 -6.75 8.19
CA ASP A 44 -1.49 -7.26 9.14
C ASP A 44 -2.34 -6.14 9.78
N LYS A 45 -3.17 -6.53 10.75
CA LYS A 45 -4.01 -5.61 11.53
C LYS A 45 -3.19 -4.63 12.38
N SER A 46 -1.94 -4.97 12.71
CA SER A 46 -1.01 -4.27 13.60
C SER A 46 0.01 -3.39 12.85
N GLY A 47 0.03 -3.43 11.52
CA GLY A 47 1.02 -2.72 10.69
C GLY A 47 2.29 -3.53 10.36
N GLY A 48 2.33 -4.81 10.71
CA GLY A 48 3.42 -5.73 10.37
C GLY A 48 3.37 -6.17 8.91
N LEU A 49 4.51 -6.10 8.22
CA LEU A 49 4.62 -6.50 6.81
C LEU A 49 4.53 -8.02 6.67
N ILE A 50 3.51 -8.50 5.95
CA ILE A 50 3.31 -9.94 5.67
C ILE A 50 3.70 -10.32 4.23
N TYR A 51 3.72 -9.35 3.31
CA TYR A 51 4.13 -9.58 1.92
C TYR A 51 4.65 -8.30 1.28
N HIS A 52 5.70 -8.42 0.49
CA HIS A 52 6.19 -7.34 -0.36
C HIS A 52 6.75 -7.91 -1.66
N LYS A 53 6.23 -7.45 -2.80
CA LYS A 53 6.80 -7.77 -4.10
C LYS A 53 6.60 -6.61 -5.05
N ASN A 54 7.63 -6.32 -5.83
CA ASN A 54 7.60 -5.30 -6.87
C ASN A 54 7.54 -6.00 -8.23
N TYR A 55 6.56 -5.59 -9.04
CA TYR A 55 6.29 -6.17 -10.35
C TYR A 55 6.81 -5.31 -11.50
N SER A 56 7.28 -4.10 -11.21
CA SER A 56 7.88 -3.20 -12.18
C SER A 56 9.40 -3.28 -12.13
N SER A 57 10.02 -3.64 -13.24
CA SER A 57 11.48 -3.60 -13.41
C SER A 57 12.04 -2.18 -13.51
N LYS A 58 11.17 -1.17 -13.65
CA LYS A 58 11.58 0.23 -13.89
C LYS A 58 11.59 1.08 -12.63
N ILE A 59 11.15 0.51 -11.50
CA ILE A 59 11.17 1.16 -10.19
C ILE A 59 12.24 0.47 -9.36
N SER A 60 13.12 1.25 -8.73
CA SER A 60 14.10 0.69 -7.81
C SER A 60 13.39 -0.10 -6.71
N GLN A 61 13.93 -1.28 -6.41
CA GLN A 61 13.35 -2.17 -5.40
C GLN A 61 13.49 -1.51 -4.02
N LEU A 62 12.40 -1.46 -3.26
CA LEU A 62 12.47 -1.08 -1.86
C LEU A 62 13.23 -2.17 -1.11
N SER A 63 14.12 -1.77 -0.21
CA SER A 63 14.71 -2.73 0.73
C SER A 63 13.62 -3.25 1.68
N SER A 64 13.82 -4.44 2.24
CA SER A 64 12.88 -5.02 3.21
C SER A 64 12.59 -4.08 4.40
N ASN A 65 13.59 -3.32 4.84
CA ASN A 65 13.47 -2.34 5.93
C ASN A 65 12.64 -1.12 5.52
N GLU A 66 12.79 -0.64 4.28
CA GLU A 66 11.97 0.45 3.75
C GLU A 66 10.51 0.00 3.60
N ALA A 67 10.26 -1.24 3.15
CA ALA A 67 8.91 -1.80 3.08
C ALA A 67 8.26 -1.97 4.47
N LEU A 68 9.03 -2.41 5.47
CA LEU A 68 8.57 -2.48 6.87
C LEU A 68 8.20 -1.10 7.41
N THR A 69 9.06 -0.11 7.16
CA THR A 69 8.85 1.28 7.59
C THR A 69 7.62 1.88 6.91
N LEU A 70 7.44 1.61 5.61
CA LEU A 70 6.27 2.03 4.84
C LEU A 70 4.99 1.42 5.40
N ALA A 71 4.98 0.11 5.68
CA ALA A 71 3.82 -0.59 6.24
C ALA A 71 3.39 0.00 7.60
N GLY A 72 4.34 0.17 8.52
CA GLY A 72 4.07 0.75 9.84
C GLY A 72 3.59 2.20 9.77
N THR A 73 4.23 3.01 8.91
CA THR A 73 3.84 4.42 8.72
C THR A 73 2.45 4.52 8.10
N PHE A 74 2.19 3.76 7.03
CA PHE A 74 0.88 3.73 6.39
C PHE A 74 -0.20 3.29 7.38
N HIS A 75 0.05 2.25 8.16
CA HIS A 75 -0.89 1.79 9.18
C HIS A 75 -1.24 2.89 10.19
N GLY A 76 -0.24 3.63 10.67
CA GLY A 76 -0.44 4.77 11.56
C GLY A 76 -1.33 5.84 10.93
N ILE A 77 -1.01 6.26 9.70
CA ILE A 77 -1.81 7.28 8.98
C ILE A 77 -3.22 6.76 8.70
N HIS A 78 -3.38 5.47 8.37
CA HIS A 78 -4.66 4.84 8.10
C HIS A 78 -5.59 4.84 9.32
N VAL A 79 -5.04 4.49 10.48
CA VAL A 79 -5.78 4.55 11.74
C VAL A 79 -6.16 5.99 12.07
N LEU A 80 -5.24 6.95 11.90
CA LEU A 80 -5.54 8.36 12.12
C LEU A 80 -6.64 8.88 11.18
N ALA A 81 -6.57 8.52 9.90
CA ALA A 81 -7.57 8.88 8.90
C ALA A 81 -8.98 8.42 9.32
N SER A 82 -9.10 7.18 9.82
CA SER A 82 -10.39 6.66 10.32
C SER A 82 -10.94 7.39 11.56
N ARG A 83 -10.09 8.09 12.30
CA ARG A 83 -10.49 8.86 13.50
C ARG A 83 -10.85 10.30 13.20
N ILE A 84 -10.23 10.89 12.18
CA ILE A 84 -10.49 12.27 11.74
C ILE A 84 -11.61 12.34 10.71
N SER A 85 -11.98 11.21 10.12
CA SER A 85 -13.04 11.19 9.11
C SER A 85 -14.34 11.73 9.72
N PRO A 86 -15.03 12.66 9.04
CA PRO A 86 -16.27 13.21 9.54
C PRO A 86 -17.25 12.07 9.81
N ALA A 87 -17.79 12.01 11.02
CA ALA A 87 -18.90 11.12 11.31
C ALA A 87 -20.08 11.56 10.44
N THR A 88 -20.28 10.89 9.31
CA THR A 88 -21.50 11.03 8.53
C THR A 88 -22.61 10.42 9.40
N GLY A 89 -23.29 11.28 10.16
CA GLY A 89 -24.21 10.91 11.24
C GLY A 89 -25.57 10.43 10.74
N GLY A 90 -25.62 9.41 9.88
CA GLY A 90 -26.85 8.79 9.39
C GLY A 90 -26.82 7.27 9.52
N ALA A 91 -27.98 6.64 9.68
CA ALA A 91 -28.14 5.18 9.79
C ALA A 91 -27.65 4.40 8.55
N ASP A 92 -27.49 5.08 7.40
CA ASP A 92 -26.99 4.55 6.13
C ASP A 92 -25.55 4.99 5.79
N ALA A 93 -24.85 5.62 6.73
CA ALA A 93 -23.48 6.08 6.48
C ALA A 93 -22.52 4.89 6.39
N VAL A 94 -21.86 4.78 5.23
CA VAL A 94 -20.78 3.82 4.99
C VAL A 94 -19.75 3.97 6.11
N LYS A 95 -19.52 2.90 6.86
CA LYS A 95 -18.54 2.87 7.94
C LYS A 95 -17.18 3.29 7.38
N ASP A 96 -16.65 4.40 7.89
CA ASP A 96 -15.38 4.92 7.42
C ASP A 96 -14.24 3.94 7.78
N THR A 97 -13.61 3.39 6.76
CA THR A 97 -12.59 2.32 6.92
C THR A 97 -11.17 2.87 6.94
N GLY A 98 -10.97 4.20 6.97
CA GLY A 98 -9.65 4.83 6.83
C GLY A 98 -9.27 5.11 5.38
N ILE A 99 -7.97 5.06 5.06
CA ILE A 99 -7.45 5.44 3.73
C ILE A 99 -7.85 4.40 2.69
N GLN A 100 -8.47 4.85 1.60
CA GLN A 100 -8.77 4.03 0.42
C GLN A 100 -7.83 4.34 -0.74
N THR A 101 -7.54 5.61 -0.99
CA THR A 101 -6.61 6.05 -2.02
C THR A 101 -5.73 7.19 -1.53
N ILE A 102 -4.48 7.23 -2.01
CA ILE A 102 -3.57 8.37 -1.84
C ILE A 102 -3.13 8.79 -3.24
N ASP A 103 -3.59 9.96 -3.65
CA ASP A 103 -3.29 10.54 -4.95
C ASP A 103 -2.09 11.48 -4.81
N THR A 104 -1.07 11.25 -5.62
CA THR A 104 0.08 12.17 -5.74
C THR A 104 0.11 12.76 -7.15
N LYS A 105 1.13 13.57 -7.46
CA LYS A 105 1.30 14.11 -8.81
C LYS A 105 1.74 13.07 -9.84
N ASN A 106 2.24 11.92 -9.40
CA ASN A 106 2.96 10.98 -10.27
C ASN A 106 2.38 9.56 -10.23
N PHE A 107 1.73 9.19 -9.12
CA PHE A 107 1.19 7.86 -8.92
C PHE A 107 0.03 7.92 -7.92
N ARG A 108 -0.78 6.88 -7.94
CA ARG A 108 -1.87 6.66 -6.98
C ARG A 108 -1.59 5.38 -6.19
N ILE A 109 -1.72 5.46 -4.87
CA ILE A 109 -1.73 4.28 -4.00
C ILE A 109 -3.19 3.91 -3.73
N HIS A 110 -3.55 2.66 -3.93
CA HIS A 110 -4.81 2.10 -3.48
C HIS A 110 -4.59 1.22 -2.26
N CYS A 111 -5.52 1.30 -1.31
CA CYS A 111 -5.56 0.50 -0.12
C CYS A 111 -6.91 -0.21 -0.05
N TYR A 112 -6.86 -1.53 0.03
CA TYR A 112 -8.01 -2.38 0.30
C TYR A 112 -7.86 -3.00 1.68
N GLN A 113 -8.77 -2.67 2.59
CA GLN A 113 -8.84 -3.28 3.91
C GLN A 113 -9.92 -4.36 3.95
N THR A 114 -9.54 -5.54 4.42
CA THR A 114 -10.47 -6.65 4.67
C THR A 114 -11.21 -6.48 6.00
N PRO A 115 -12.37 -7.15 6.19
CA PRO A 115 -13.06 -7.18 7.47
C PRO A 115 -12.21 -7.72 8.63
N THR A 116 -11.23 -8.58 8.34
CA THR A 116 -10.29 -9.12 9.34
C THR A 116 -9.16 -8.15 9.71
N GLY A 117 -9.09 -6.98 9.05
CA GLY A 117 -8.13 -5.91 9.34
C GLY A 117 -6.82 -5.99 8.55
N ILE A 118 -6.65 -7.01 7.70
CA ILE A 118 -5.51 -7.12 6.77
C ILE A 118 -5.68 -6.08 5.68
N LYS A 119 -4.59 -5.38 5.35
CA LYS A 119 -4.59 -4.29 4.39
C LYS A 119 -3.66 -4.62 3.23
N PHE A 120 -4.17 -4.41 2.03
CA PHE A 120 -3.50 -4.66 0.76
C PHE A 120 -3.29 -3.32 0.08
N ILE A 121 -2.02 -2.98 -0.16
CA ILE A 121 -1.63 -1.76 -0.84
C ILE A 121 -1.03 -2.10 -2.20
N ALA A 122 -1.46 -1.38 -3.21
CA ALA A 122 -0.76 -1.35 -4.48
C ALA A 122 -0.63 0.09 -5.00
N ALA A 123 0.48 0.39 -5.66
CA ALA A 123 0.66 1.64 -6.37
C ALA A 123 0.56 1.45 -7.88
N THR A 124 -0.02 2.44 -8.55
CA THR A 124 -0.22 2.47 -9.99
C THR A 124 -0.10 3.91 -10.53
N ASP A 125 -0.16 4.06 -11.84
CA ASP A 125 -0.26 5.35 -12.50
C ASP A 125 -1.64 6.01 -12.26
N LEU A 126 -1.74 7.32 -12.47
CA LEU A 126 -2.92 8.13 -12.14
C LEU A 126 -4.18 7.77 -12.93
N LEU A 127 -4.03 7.10 -14.06
CA LEU A 127 -5.12 6.76 -14.99
C LEU A 127 -5.81 5.45 -14.63
N GLU A 128 -5.17 4.59 -13.83
CA GLU A 128 -5.73 3.28 -13.52
C GLU A 128 -6.73 3.38 -12.36
N THR A 129 -7.95 2.91 -12.61
CA THR A 129 -9.06 2.97 -11.64
C THR A 129 -9.52 1.59 -11.17
N LYS A 130 -9.10 0.52 -11.85
CA LYS A 130 -9.56 -0.86 -11.58
C LYS A 130 -8.79 -1.55 -10.45
N LEU A 131 -7.85 -0.86 -9.81
CA LEU A 131 -6.93 -1.48 -8.84
C LEU A 131 -7.64 -1.99 -7.58
N THR A 132 -8.75 -1.37 -7.16
CA THR A 132 -9.53 -1.84 -6.02
C THR A 132 -10.11 -3.23 -6.26
N ASP A 133 -10.63 -3.51 -7.46
CA ASP A 133 -11.16 -4.84 -7.82
C ASP A 133 -10.05 -5.89 -7.88
N ILE A 134 -8.88 -5.48 -8.36
CA ILE A 134 -7.69 -6.34 -8.39
C ILE A 134 -7.26 -6.68 -6.97
N LEU A 135 -7.19 -5.69 -6.06
CA LEU A 135 -6.87 -5.93 -4.65
C LEU A 135 -7.88 -6.86 -3.96
N ALA A 136 -9.16 -6.79 -4.31
CA ALA A 136 -10.16 -7.75 -3.85
C ALA A 136 -9.87 -9.18 -4.37
N LYS A 137 -9.44 -9.34 -5.63
CA LYS A 137 -8.97 -10.63 -6.16
C LYS A 137 -7.70 -11.11 -5.48
N VAL A 138 -6.79 -10.21 -5.13
CA VAL A 138 -5.59 -10.54 -4.34
C VAL A 138 -5.96 -11.08 -2.96
N TYR A 139 -7.01 -10.54 -2.33
CA TYR A 139 -7.54 -11.09 -1.08
C TYR A 139 -8.10 -12.52 -1.25
N VAL A 140 -8.76 -12.83 -2.37
CA VAL A 140 -9.20 -14.19 -2.68
C VAL A 140 -7.98 -15.13 -2.79
N LEU A 141 -6.94 -14.72 -3.52
CA LEU A 141 -5.69 -15.49 -3.61
C LEU A 141 -5.02 -15.69 -2.24
N TYR A 142 -5.01 -14.66 -1.40
CA TYR A 142 -4.47 -14.75 -0.04
C TYR A 142 -5.24 -15.81 0.77
N SER A 143 -6.57 -15.80 0.66
CA SER A 143 -7.42 -16.78 1.34
C SER A 143 -7.18 -18.21 0.86
N ASP A 144 -6.98 -18.41 -0.45
CA ASP A 144 -6.80 -19.73 -1.02
C ASP A 144 -5.41 -20.33 -0.81
N TYR A 145 -4.35 -19.51 -0.88
CA TYR A 145 -2.96 -20.02 -0.90
C TYR A 145 -2.18 -19.73 0.38
N ALA A 146 -2.60 -18.76 1.20
CA ALA A 146 -2.00 -18.51 2.52
C ALA A 146 -2.88 -19.12 3.63
N LEU A 147 -4.16 -18.77 3.73
CA LEU A 147 -5.00 -19.20 4.86
C LEU A 147 -5.34 -20.69 4.86
N LYS A 148 -5.44 -21.33 3.68
CA LYS A 148 -5.65 -22.78 3.57
C LYS A 148 -4.37 -23.60 3.75
N ASN A 149 -3.20 -22.95 3.84
CA ASN A 149 -1.95 -23.67 4.03
C ASN A 149 -1.77 -24.00 5.53
N PRO A 150 -1.77 -25.29 5.93
CA PRO A 150 -1.67 -25.68 7.34
C PRO A 150 -0.33 -25.31 7.99
N PHE A 151 0.69 -24.98 7.19
CA PHE A 151 2.01 -24.55 7.68
C PHE A 151 2.16 -23.02 7.74
N TYR A 152 1.12 -22.27 7.36
CA TYR A 152 1.15 -20.81 7.42
C TYR A 152 0.69 -20.34 8.80
N ASN A 153 1.60 -19.65 9.50
CA ASN A 153 1.26 -18.92 10.71
C ASN A 153 0.78 -17.52 10.34
N LEU A 154 -0.35 -17.11 10.90
CA LEU A 154 -0.88 -15.75 10.73
C LEU A 154 0.14 -14.72 11.22
N GLU A 155 0.10 -13.52 10.64
CA GLU A 155 0.99 -12.39 10.99
C GLU A 155 2.48 -12.63 10.66
N MET A 156 2.83 -13.77 10.06
CA MET A 156 4.17 -14.05 9.53
C MET A 156 4.25 -13.81 8.01
N PRO A 157 5.46 -13.56 7.48
CA PRO A 157 5.65 -13.39 6.04
C PRO A 157 5.17 -14.60 5.24
N ILE A 158 4.42 -14.34 4.17
CA ILE A 158 3.93 -15.38 3.26
C ILE A 158 5.11 -15.89 2.42
N ARG A 159 5.34 -17.20 2.45
CA ARG A 159 6.42 -17.88 1.70
C ARG A 159 5.89 -18.89 0.66
N SER A 160 4.62 -18.79 0.30
CA SER A 160 3.95 -19.71 -0.61
C SER A 160 4.32 -19.42 -2.07
N GLU A 161 5.03 -20.33 -2.74
CA GLU A 161 5.39 -20.20 -4.16
C GLU A 161 4.15 -20.19 -5.07
N MET A 162 3.11 -20.93 -4.69
CA MET A 162 1.83 -20.96 -5.41
C MET A 162 1.15 -19.59 -5.36
N PHE A 163 1.17 -18.94 -4.19
CA PHE A 163 0.65 -17.58 -4.04
C PHE A 163 1.40 -16.60 -4.94
N ASP A 164 2.73 -16.63 -4.91
CA ASP A 164 3.58 -15.79 -5.75
C ASP A 164 3.29 -15.94 -7.24
N THR A 165 3.18 -17.19 -7.71
CA THR A 165 2.91 -17.51 -9.11
C THR A 165 1.55 -16.97 -9.55
N ARG A 166 0.50 -17.19 -8.75
CA ARG A 166 -0.86 -16.74 -9.07
C ARG A 166 -1.00 -15.23 -9.00
N LEU A 167 -0.34 -14.60 -8.05
CA LEU A 167 -0.32 -13.14 -7.93
C LEU A 167 0.39 -12.50 -9.13
N GLN A 168 1.51 -13.08 -9.57
CA GLN A 168 2.20 -12.63 -10.78
C GLN A 168 1.32 -12.77 -12.03
N GLN A 169 0.60 -13.89 -12.19
CA GLN A 169 -0.36 -14.08 -13.29
C GLN A 169 -1.48 -13.04 -13.25
N LEU A 170 -2.02 -12.73 -12.07
CA LEU A 170 -3.07 -11.72 -11.90
C LEU A 170 -2.56 -10.32 -12.29
N VAL A 171 -1.35 -9.95 -11.89
CA VAL A 171 -0.75 -8.64 -12.20
C VAL A 171 -0.45 -8.51 -13.70
N GLN A 172 0.00 -9.58 -14.36
CA GLN A 172 0.28 -9.58 -15.80
C GLN A 172 -0.99 -9.53 -16.67
N ALA A 173 -2.15 -9.91 -16.13
CA ALA A 173 -3.42 -9.92 -16.84
C ALA A 173 -4.10 -8.53 -16.89
N VAL A 174 -3.51 -7.52 -16.24
CA VAL A 174 -4.03 -6.15 -16.14
C VAL A 174 -3.12 -5.23 -16.95
#